data_AF-A0A353PAU4-F1
#
_entry.id   AF-A0A353PAU4-F1
#
_cell.length_a   1.000
_cell.length_b   1.000
_cell.length_c   1.000
_cell.angle_alpha   90.00
_cell.angle_beta   90.00
_cell.angle_gamma   90.00
#
_symmetry.space_group_name_H-M   'P 1'
#
loop_
_entity.id
_entity.type
_entity.pdbx_description
1 polymer ?
#
loop_
_entity_poly.entity_id
_entity_poly.type
_entity_poly.pdbx_seq_one_letter_code
_entity_poly.pdbx_strand_id
1 'polypeptide(L)' 'MYERRLDGLELNFASLPGNKLIDRQSGSEWSAVTGECLAGKHSGRRLKEHIAIVSYDRVWYGFYPTSTRYRGGE' A
#
# COMPACT_ATOMS: atom_id res chain seq x y z
N MET A 1 1.68 -4.86 4.42
CA MET A 1 1.22 -3.69 3.63
C MET A 1 1.51 -2.44 4.44
N TYR A 2 1.42 -1.23 3.87
CA TYR A 2 1.73 0.02 4.58
C TYR A 2 0.54 0.98 4.55
N GLU A 3 0.40 1.81 5.58
CA GLU A 3 -0.54 2.93 5.58
C GLU A 3 -0.09 3.99 4.56
N ARG A 4 -1.04 4.57 3.82
CA ARG A 4 -0.79 5.70 2.91
C ARG A 4 -0.72 7.06 3.63
N ARG A 5 -0.45 7.05 4.93
CA ARG A 5 -0.39 8.26 5.77
C ARG A 5 0.96 8.39 6.46
N LEU A 6 1.50 9.60 6.44
CA LEU A 6 2.72 9.98 7.15
C LEU A 6 2.42 11.22 8.00
N ASP A 7 2.45 11.08 9.32
CA ASP A 7 2.13 12.16 10.28
C ASP A 7 0.79 12.89 9.99
N GLY A 8 -0.23 12.15 9.55
CA GLY A 8 -1.53 12.71 9.18
C GLY A 8 -1.62 13.27 7.76
N LEU A 9 -0.50 13.36 7.02
CA LEU A 9 -0.51 13.67 5.59
C LEU A 9 -0.86 12.42 4.78
N GLU A 10 -1.84 12.52 3.90
CA GLU A 10 -2.20 11.45 2.98
C GLU A 10 -1.38 11.51 1.68
N LEU A 11 -0.63 10.45 1.41
CA LEU A 11 0.28 10.33 0.27
C LEU A 11 -0.40 9.67 -0.94
N ASN A 12 0.03 10.01 -2.15
CA ASN A 12 -0.53 9.48 -3.39
C ASN A 12 0.48 8.65 -4.17
N PHE A 13 0.55 7.35 -3.87
CA PHE A 13 1.52 6.44 -4.47
C PHE A 13 1.14 5.96 -5.86
N ALA A 14 2.14 5.87 -6.72
CA ALA A 14 2.13 5.05 -7.93
C ALA A 14 3.27 4.03 -7.90
N SER A 15 2.99 2.82 -8.37
CA SER A 15 4.00 1.77 -8.47
C SER A 15 4.97 2.04 -9.62
N LEU A 16 6.25 1.80 -9.36
CA LEU A 16 7.33 1.81 -10.32
C LEU A 16 7.99 0.42 -10.38
N PRO A 17 8.72 0.09 -11.46
CA PRO A 17 9.50 -1.14 -11.54
C PRO A 17 10.49 -1.28 -10.38
N GLY A 18 10.82 -2.53 -10.04
CA GLY A 18 11.86 -2.83 -9.04
C GLY A 18 11.44 -2.55 -7.59
N ASN A 19 10.17 -2.80 -7.24
CA ASN A 19 9.64 -2.62 -5.89
C ASN A 19 9.78 -1.19 -5.36
N LYS A 20 9.56 -0.20 -6.24
CA LYS A 20 9.57 1.21 -5.89
C LYS A 20 8.18 1.80 -5.97
N LEU A 21 7.91 2.80 -5.15
CA LEU A 21 6.74 3.65 -5.21
C LEU A 21 7.20 5.09 -5.37
N ILE A 22 6.40 5.90 -6.06
CA ILE A 22 6.56 7.35 -6.07
C ILE A 22 5.31 8.02 -5.52
N ASP A 23 5.47 8.91 -4.55
CA ASP A 23 4.39 9.80 -4.15
C ASP A 23 4.27 10.93 -5.18
N ARG A 24 3.16 10.96 -5.92
CA ARG A 24 2.89 11.94 -6.99
C ARG A 24 2.76 13.36 -6.47
N GLN A 25 2.51 13.56 -5.18
CA GLN A 25 2.38 14.90 -4.60
C GLN A 25 3.75 15.51 -4.26
N SER A 26 4.61 14.76 -3.56
CA SER A 26 5.91 15.26 -3.12
C SER A 26 7.08 14.91 -4.04
N GLY A 27 6.88 13.98 -4.98
CA GLY A 27 7.95 13.39 -5.80
C GLY A 27 8.88 12.47 -5.01
N SER A 28 8.55 12.12 -3.77
CA SER A 28 9.39 11.25 -2.94
C SER A 28 9.32 9.80 -3.43
N GLU A 29 10.49 9.13 -3.47
CA GLU A 29 10.61 7.72 -3.83
C GLU A 29 10.67 6.84 -2.58
N TRP A 30 9.93 5.74 -2.62
CA TRP A 30 9.77 4.83 -1.49
C TRP A 30 10.01 3.38 -1.89
N SER A 31 10.54 2.59 -0.96
CA SER A 31 10.63 1.13 -1.07
C SER A 31 9.25 0.52 -0.83
N ALA A 32 8.71 -0.17 -1.84
CA ALA A 32 7.47 -0.94 -1.69
C ALA A 32 7.61 -2.12 -0.71
N VAL A 33 8.85 -2.57 -0.47
CA VAL A 33 9.16 -3.71 0.41
C VAL A 33 9.25 -3.28 1.87
N THR A 34 10.00 -2.21 2.15
CA THR A 34 10.33 -1.78 3.53
C THR A 34 9.53 -0.57 4.01
N GLY A 35 8.80 0.08 3.10
CA GLY A 35 8.05 1.30 3.41
C GLY A 35 8.94 2.52 3.68
N GLU A 36 10.25 2.43 3.42
CA GLU A 36 11.21 3.51 3.66
C GLU A 36 11.27 4.47 2.48
N CYS A 37 11.30 5.77 2.75
CA CYS A 37 11.53 6.80 1.76
C CYS A 37 13.02 6.84 1.40
N LEU A 38 13.35 6.46 0.18
CA LEU A 38 14.71 6.35 -0.34
C LEU A 38 15.24 7.69 -0.86
N ALA A 39 14.37 8.55 -1.38
CA ALA A 39 14.74 9.85 -1.92
C ALA A 39 13.58 10.86 -1.87
N GLY A 40 13.92 12.16 -1.94
CA GLY A 40 12.95 13.26 -1.99
C GLY A 40 12.62 13.87 -0.63
N LYS A 41 11.49 14.59 -0.58
CA LYS A 41 11.09 15.45 0.56
C LYS A 41 11.01 14.70 1.89
N HIS A 42 10.69 13.41 1.86
CA HIS A 42 10.49 12.58 3.05
C HIS A 42 11.61 11.57 3.30
N SER A 43 12.80 11.76 2.69
CA SER A 43 13.92 10.82 2.79
C SER A 43 14.24 10.41 4.24
N GLY A 44 14.49 9.11 4.45
CA GLY A 44 14.77 8.52 5.77
C GLY A 44 13.53 8.27 6.64
N ARG A 45 12.34 8.77 6.26
CA ARG A 45 11.09 8.44 6.94
C ARG A 45 10.62 7.04 6.52
N ARG A 46 9.86 6.37 7.39
CA ARG A 46 9.28 5.05 7.13
C ARG A 46 7.76 5.08 7.32
N LEU A 47 7.03 4.46 6.41
CA LEU A 47 5.58 4.28 6.51
C LEU A 47 5.24 3.29 7.63
N LYS A 48 4.10 3.51 8.26
CA LYS A 48 3.58 2.58 9.26
C LYS A 48 3.07 1.32 8.58
N GLU A 49 3.44 0.16 9.11
CA GLU A 49 2.91 -1.12 8.64
C GLU A 49 1.42 -1.26 8.97
N HIS A 50 0.66 -1.73 7.98
CA HIS A 50 -0.72 -2.15 8.16
C HIS A 50 -0.78 -3.67 8.19
N ILE A 51 -1.42 -4.20 9.22
CA ILE A 51 -1.65 -5.63 9.40
C ILE A 51 -2.48 -6.14 8.21
N ALA A 52 -1.96 -7.16 7.53
CA ALA A 52 -2.66 -7.87 6.48
C ALA A 52 -2.66 -9.35 6.85
N ILE A 53 -3.84 -9.97 6.79
CA ILE A 53 -4.01 -11.40 7.08
C ILE A 53 -4.37 -12.07 5.76
N VAL A 54 -3.64 -13.14 5.43
CA VAL A 54 -3.98 -13.98 4.28
C VAL A 54 -5.14 -14.88 4.68
N SER A 55 -6.22 -14.88 3.90
CA SER A 55 -7.37 -15.75 4.09
C SER A 55 -7.67 -16.49 2.79
N TYR A 56 -8.08 -17.75 2.90
CA TYR A 56 -8.77 -18.43 1.81
C TYR A 56 -10.13 -17.75 1.56
N ASP A 57 -10.55 -17.73 0.30
CA ASP A 57 -11.82 -17.13 -0.12
C ASP A 57 -13.02 -17.76 0.60
N ARG A 58 -13.04 -19.09 0.75
CA ARG A 58 -14.08 -19.82 1.50
C ARG A 58 -14.20 -19.35 2.95
N VAL A 59 -13.07 -19.09 3.62
CA VAL A 59 -13.07 -18.59 5.01
C VAL A 59 -13.56 -17.15 5.05
N TRP A 60 -13.14 -16.32 4.08
CA TRP A 60 -13.61 -14.94 3.96
C TRP A 60 -15.13 -14.84 3.82
N TYR A 61 -15.75 -15.67 2.97
CA TYR A 61 -17.22 -15.70 2.83
C TYR A 61 -17.93 -16.20 4.09
N GLY A 62 -17.28 -17.01 4.92
CA GLY A 62 -17.82 -17.41 6.22
C GLY A 62 -17.98 -16.23 7.18
N PHE A 63 -17.03 -15.29 7.18
CA PHE A 63 -17.07 -14.07 8.01
C PHE A 63 -17.83 -12.92 7.37
N TYR A 64 -17.77 -12.79 6.04
CA TYR A 64 -18.32 -11.67 5.27
C TYR A 64 -19.23 -12.19 4.14
N PRO A 65 -20.43 -12.69 4.47
CA PRO A 65 -21.29 -13.43 3.53
C PRO A 65 -21.84 -12.59 2.38
N THR A 66 -21.87 -11.26 2.52
CA THR A 66 -22.31 -10.34 1.45
C THR A 66 -21.19 -9.97 0.47
N SER A 67 -19.96 -10.41 0.73
CA SER A 67 -18.84 -10.18 -0.20
C SER A 67 -19.14 -10.82 -1.55
N THR A 68 -18.68 -10.20 -2.63
CA THR A 68 -18.76 -10.77 -3.98
C THR A 68 -17.37 -10.92 -4.56
N ARG A 69 -17.16 -11.98 -5.35
CA ARG A 69 -15.91 -12.13 -6.10
C ARG A 69 -15.93 -11.21 -7.29
N TYR A 70 -15.00 -10.27 -7.35
CA TYR A 70 -14.76 -9.50 -8.56
C TYR A 70 -14.27 -10.44 -9.67
N ARG A 71 -15.01 -10.50 -10.79
CA ARG A 71 -14.56 -11.11 -12.04
C ARG A 71 -14.14 -9.94 -12.92
N GLY A 72 -12.84 -9.80 -13.18
CA GLY A 72 -12.32 -8.68 -13.97
C GLY A 72 -13.06 -8.55 -15.29
N GLY A 73 -13.51 -7.34 -15.63
CA GLY A 73 -14.02 -7.02 -16.96
C GLY A 73 -12.87 -7.02 -17.98
N GLU A 74 -13.16 -7.50 -19.19
CA GLU A 74 -12.27 -7.48 -20.36
C GLU A 74 -11.78 -6.07 -20.71
#